data_AF-A0A542S930-F1
#
_entry.id   AF-A0A542S930-F1
#
_cell.length_a   1.000
_cell.length_b   1.000
_cell.length_c   1.000
_cell.angle_alpha   90.00
_cell.angle_beta   90.00
_cell.angle_gamma   90.00
#
_symmetry.space_group_name_H-M   'P 1'
#
loop_
_entity.id
_entity.type
_entity.pdbx_description
1 polymer ?
#
loop_
_entity_poly.entity_id
_entity_poly.type
_entity_poly.pdbx_seq_one_letter_code
_entity_poly.pdbx_strand_id
1 'polypeptide(L)'
;MRILSHLDETDSVTADEGRPEGYIEPITAWCVEYVDPREPEVGSHQVGTFTTETEAEKLRRRLVAEGFFAELHINLIPVHTRVEDWEWDR
;
A
#
# COMPACT_ATOMS: atom_id res chain seq x y z
N MET A 1 -17.26 42.77 -24.78
CA MET A 1 -16.78 41.36 -24.84
C MET A 1 -16.95 40.80 -23.43
N ARG A 2 -17.77 39.76 -23.25
CA ARG A 2 -18.19 39.22 -21.94
C ARG A 2 -17.01 38.52 -21.24
N ILE A 3 -16.92 38.73 -19.94
CA ILE A 3 -16.07 38.02 -18.96
C ILE A 3 -16.61 36.60 -18.80
N LEU A 4 -15.74 35.58 -18.75
CA LEU A 4 -15.90 34.42 -17.87
C LEU A 4 -14.53 33.85 -17.50
N SER A 5 -14.18 34.03 -16.23
CA SER A 5 -13.27 33.20 -15.46
C SER A 5 -13.65 31.73 -15.56
N HIS A 6 -12.71 30.83 -15.83
CA HIS A 6 -12.83 29.41 -15.48
C HIS A 6 -11.60 29.05 -14.64
N LEU A 7 -11.83 29.08 -13.33
CA LEU A 7 -11.15 28.22 -12.38
C LEU A 7 -11.47 26.80 -12.86
N ASP A 8 -10.45 26.03 -13.25
CA ASP A 8 -10.66 24.59 -13.40
C ASP A 8 -10.44 23.98 -12.02
N GLU A 9 -11.55 23.46 -11.51
CA GLU A 9 -11.71 22.92 -10.19
C GLU A 9 -10.73 21.76 -10.00
N THR A 10 -10.08 21.76 -8.84
CA THR A 10 -9.55 20.52 -8.28
C THR A 10 -10.69 19.52 -8.25
N ASP A 11 -10.65 18.59 -9.18
CA ASP A 11 -11.53 17.43 -9.27
C ASP A 11 -11.24 16.57 -8.03
N SER A 12 -11.83 17.00 -6.92
CA SER A 12 -11.95 16.24 -5.69
C SER A 12 -12.87 15.10 -6.06
N VAL A 13 -12.28 14.01 -6.55
CA VAL A 13 -12.96 12.72 -6.78
C VAL A 13 -13.66 12.36 -5.47
N THR A 14 -14.95 12.65 -5.40
CA THR A 14 -15.80 12.39 -4.26
C THR A 14 -15.95 10.87 -4.16
N ALA A 15 -15.23 10.28 -3.21
CA ALA A 15 -15.15 8.85 -2.95
C ALA A 15 -16.42 8.26 -2.29
N ASP A 16 -17.62 8.76 -2.60
CA ASP A 16 -18.81 8.44 -1.79
C ASP A 16 -20.04 7.93 -2.56
N GLU A 17 -20.02 7.91 -3.89
CA GLU A 17 -21.13 7.32 -4.66
C GLU A 17 -20.81 5.89 -5.09
N GLY A 18 -20.95 4.92 -4.18
CA GLY A 18 -20.94 3.50 -4.57
C GLY A 18 -20.63 2.45 -3.49
N ARG A 19 -20.11 2.83 -2.31
CA ARG A 19 -19.78 1.84 -1.28
C ARG A 19 -21.05 1.23 -0.67
N PRO A 20 -21.11 -0.10 -0.45
CA PRO A 20 -22.27 -0.72 0.17
C PRO A 20 -22.46 -0.22 1.60
N GLU A 21 -23.71 -0.27 2.09
CA GLU A 21 -24.02 0.15 3.46
C GLU A 21 -23.20 -0.65 4.47
N GLY A 22 -22.50 0.07 5.35
CA GLY A 22 -21.64 -0.52 6.37
C GLY A 22 -20.28 -1.00 5.85
N TYR A 23 -19.86 -0.63 4.64
CA TYR A 23 -18.49 -0.88 4.14
C TYR A 23 -17.42 -0.34 5.11
N ILE A 24 -16.37 -1.12 5.33
CA ILE A 24 -15.21 -0.75 6.14
C ILE A 24 -13.98 -0.62 5.24
N GLU A 25 -13.43 0.59 5.19
CA GLU A 25 -12.23 0.89 4.41
C GLU A 25 -11.01 0.13 4.97
N PRO A 26 -10.19 -0.51 4.11
CA PRO A 26 -9.01 -1.21 4.57
C PRO A 26 -7.97 -0.25 5.17
N ILE A 27 -7.21 -0.76 6.14
CA ILE A 27 -5.99 -0.06 6.56
C ILE A 27 -4.85 -0.45 5.62
N THR A 28 -3.90 0.46 5.42
CA THR A 28 -2.73 0.19 4.61
C THR A 28 -1.57 -0.34 5.46
N ALA A 29 -0.97 -1.45 5.02
CA ALA A 29 0.23 -2.02 5.59
C ALA A 29 1.41 -1.90 4.62
N TRP A 30 2.58 -1.58 5.16
CA TRP A 30 3.85 -1.47 4.44
C TRP A 30 4.72 -2.67 4.84
N CYS A 31 4.81 -3.67 3.97
CA CYS A 31 5.55 -4.90 4.20
C CYS A 31 6.95 -4.79 3.60
N VAL A 32 7.99 -5.04 4.39
CA VAL A 32 9.36 -5.17 3.89
C VAL A 32 9.58 -6.63 3.54
N GLU A 33 9.92 -6.89 2.28
CA GLU A 33 9.95 -8.23 1.71
C GLU A 33 11.20 -8.48 0.86
N TYR A 34 11.52 -9.75 0.64
CA TYR A 34 12.56 -10.21 -0.28
C TYR A 34 12.18 -11.55 -0.92
N VAL A 35 12.67 -11.82 -2.12
CA VAL A 35 12.64 -13.16 -2.71
C VAL A 35 13.97 -13.84 -2.39
N ASP A 36 13.93 -15.06 -1.85
CA ASP A 36 15.16 -15.80 -1.59
C ASP A 36 15.79 -16.23 -2.93
N PRO A 37 17.01 -15.76 -3.26
CA PRO A 37 17.65 -16.11 -4.53
C PRO A 37 18.00 -17.61 -4.63
N ARG A 38 17.94 -18.37 -3.52
CA ARG A 38 18.19 -19.81 -3.48
C ARG A 38 16.93 -20.63 -3.82
N GLU A 39 15.75 -20.04 -3.63
CA GLU A 39 14.45 -20.71 -3.74
C GLU A 39 13.40 -19.76 -4.37
N PRO A 40 13.67 -19.17 -5.57
CA PRO A 40 12.84 -18.10 -6.13
C PRO A 40 11.38 -18.51 -6.39
N GLU A 41 11.12 -19.80 -6.58
CA GLU A 41 9.80 -20.37 -6.79
C GLU A 41 8.90 -20.37 -5.54
N VAL A 42 9.47 -20.22 -4.34
CA VAL A 42 8.71 -20.14 -3.08
C VAL A 42 8.01 -18.78 -2.94
N GLY A 43 8.52 -17.76 -3.65
CA GLY A 43 7.96 -16.42 -3.68
C GLY A 43 8.59 -15.49 -2.65
N SER A 44 7.80 -14.52 -2.20
CA SER A 44 8.27 -13.44 -1.33
C SER A 44 8.20 -13.82 0.14
N HIS A 45 9.26 -13.49 0.89
CA HIS A 45 9.34 -13.61 2.33
C HIS A 45 9.26 -12.23 2.98
N GLN A 46 8.55 -12.15 4.10
CA GLN A 46 8.37 -10.90 4.82
C GLN A 46 9.31 -10.81 6.03
N VAL A 47 10.01 -9.68 6.18
CA VAL A 47 10.88 -9.41 7.34
C VAL A 47 10.30 -8.39 8.31
N GLY A 48 9.26 -7.66 7.90
CA GLY A 48 8.50 -6.76 8.78
C GLY A 48 7.26 -6.16 8.11
N THR A 49 6.29 -5.73 8.93
CA THR A 49 5.10 -4.98 8.50
C THR A 49 4.91 -3.76 9.39
N PHE A 50 4.55 -2.64 8.77
CA PHE A 50 4.34 -1.38 9.47
C PHE A 50 3.06 -0.69 9.01
N THR A 51 2.51 0.15 9.87
CA THR A 51 1.36 1.02 9.55
C THR A 51 1.77 2.32 8.85
N THR A 52 3.08 2.56 8.66
CA THR A 52 3.60 3.74 7.96
C THR A 52 4.77 3.37 7.06
N GLU A 53 4.86 4.04 5.90
CA GLU A 53 5.97 3.88 4.96
C GLU A 53 7.32 4.22 5.60
N THR A 54 7.34 5.25 6.44
CA THR A 54 8.57 5.73 7.08
C THR A 54 9.24 4.67 7.94
N GLU A 55 8.47 3.89 8.71
CA GLU A 55 9.04 2.82 9.53
C GLU A 55 9.50 1.62 8.68
N ALA A 56 8.78 1.28 7.62
CA ALA A 56 9.20 0.25 6.67
C ALA A 56 10.53 0.65 5.98
N GLU A 57 10.65 1.90 5.53
CA GLU A 57 11.87 2.46 4.96
C GLU A 57 13.04 2.45 5.94
N LYS A 58 12.80 2.77 7.22
CA LYS A 58 13.84 2.70 8.26
C LYS A 58 14.37 1.27 8.42
N LEU A 59 13.49 0.27 8.50
CA LEU A 59 13.90 -1.14 8.58
C LEU A 59 14.69 -1.54 7.34
N ARG A 60 14.17 -1.26 6.14
CA ARG A 60 14.82 -1.60 4.87
C ARG A 60 16.23 -1.03 4.80
N ARG A 61 16.41 0.27 5.07
CA ARG A 61 17.74 0.91 5.05
C ARG A 61 18.70 0.30 6.06
N ARG A 62 18.21 -0.03 7.26
CA ARG A 62 19.01 -0.67 8.29
C ARG A 62 19.50 -2.05 7.85
N LEU A 63 18.61 -2.90 7.34
CA LEU A 63 18.96 -4.24 6.88
C LEU A 63 19.93 -4.19 5.67
N VAL A 64 19.72 -3.27 4.73
CA VAL A 64 20.65 -3.04 3.62
C VAL A 64 22.04 -2.64 4.14
N ALA A 65 22.11 -1.72 5.10
CA ALA A 65 23.38 -1.30 5.71
C ALA A 65 24.07 -2.42 6.51
N GLU A 66 23.29 -3.36 7.08
CA GLU A 66 23.79 -4.55 7.77
C GLU A 66 24.22 -5.68 6.80
N GLY A 67 24.06 -5.49 5.48
CA GLY A 67 24.47 -6.46 4.47
C GLY A 67 23.48 -7.61 4.30
N PHE A 68 22.17 -7.35 4.39
CA PHE A 68 21.14 -8.35 4.14
C PHE A 68 21.37 -9.07 2.81
N PHE A 69 21.19 -10.39 2.82
CA PHE A 69 21.70 -11.27 1.76
C PHE A 69 20.92 -11.22 0.44
N ALA A 70 19.73 -10.62 0.43
CA ALA A 70 18.83 -10.53 -0.71
C ALA A 70 18.33 -9.10 -0.92
N GLU A 71 17.81 -8.82 -2.11
CA GLU A 71 17.22 -7.52 -2.42
C GLU A 71 15.91 -7.31 -1.63
N LEU A 72 15.86 -6.20 -0.89
CA LEU A 72 14.70 -5.81 -0.09
C LEU A 72 13.86 -4.77 -0.83
N HIS A 73 12.57 -5.05 -0.94
CA HIS A 73 11.55 -4.14 -1.46
C HIS A 73 10.47 -3.88 -0.41
N ILE A 74 9.68 -2.83 -0.63
CA ILE A 74 8.53 -2.51 0.21
C ILE A 74 7.27 -2.73 -0.63
N ASN A 75 6.39 -3.57 -0.13
CA ASN A 75 5.10 -3.88 -0.72
C ASN A 75 3.99 -3.18 0.07
N LEU A 76 3.02 -2.60 -0.64
CA LEU A 76 1.89 -1.90 -0.07
C LEU A 76 0.66 -2.80 -0.12
N ILE A 77 0.16 -3.22 1.04
CA ILE A 77 -0.93 -4.20 1.13
C ILE A 77 -2.14 -3.58 1.83
N PRO A 78 -3.32 -3.51 1.18
CA PRO A 78 -4.56 -3.19 1.88
C PRO A 78 -4.96 -4.37 2.79
N VAL A 79 -5.23 -4.08 4.05
CA VAL A 79 -5.65 -5.05 5.06
C VAL A 79 -7.11 -4.79 5.38
N HIS A 80 -7.97 -5.64 4.83
CA HIS A 80 -9.41 -5.60 5.09
C HIS A 80 -9.72 -6.31 6.40
N THR A 81 -10.66 -5.76 7.16
CA THR A 81 -11.14 -6.39 8.39
C THR A 81 -12.16 -7.49 8.13
N ARG A 82 -12.82 -7.47 6.97
CA ARG A 82 -13.85 -8.44 6.57
C ARG A 82 -13.68 -8.83 5.10
N VAL A 83 -14.15 -10.03 4.77
CA VAL A 83 -14.04 -10.56 3.40
C VAL A 83 -14.98 -9.82 2.45
N GLU A 84 -16.17 -9.43 2.92
CA GLU A 84 -17.17 -8.72 2.10
C GLU A 84 -16.65 -7.37 1.58
N ASP A 85 -15.88 -6.66 2.40
CA ASP A 85 -15.23 -5.40 1.99
C ASP A 85 -14.11 -5.67 0.96
N TRP A 86 -13.33 -6.75 1.15
CA TRP A 86 -12.32 -7.16 0.18
C TRP A 86 -12.93 -7.61 -1.14
N GLU A 87 -14.04 -8.35 -1.10
CA GLU A 87 -14.77 -8.80 -2.29
C GLU A 87 -15.35 -7.64 -3.10
N TRP A 88 -15.64 -6.51 -2.44
CA TRP A 88 -16.06 -5.28 -3.10
C TRP A 88 -14.89 -4.55 -3.78
N ASP A 89 -13.72 -4.50 -3.13
CA ASP A 89 -12.56 -3.75 -3.63
C ASP A 89 -11.70 -4.49 -4.68
N ARG A 90 -11.90 -5.80 -4.87
CA ARG A 90 -11.07 -6.66 -5.73
C ARG A 90 -11.33 -6.56 -7.25
#